data_AF-A0A8D0K6J0-F1
#
_entry.id   AF-A0A8D0K6J0-F1
#
_cell.length_a   1.000
_cell.length_b   1.000
_cell.length_c   1.000
_cell.angle_alpha   90.00
_cell.angle_beta   90.00
_cell.angle_gamma   90.00
#
_symmetry.space_group_name_H-M   'P 1'
#
loop_
_entity.id
_entity.type
_entity.pdbx_description
1 polymer ?
#
loop_
_entity_poly.entity_id
_entity_poly.type
_entity_poly.pdbx_seq_one_letter_code
_entity_poly.pdbx_strand_id
1 'polypeptide(L)' 'LFLALHHLSCLPREIIGGQEARPHSRPYMAYMHFQSAQGQKTCGGFLVRKDFVMTAAHCFGR' A
#
# COMPACT_ATOMS: atom_id res chain seq x y z
N LEU A 1 30.20 22.44 10.14
CA LEU A 1 29.88 21.01 9.89
C LEU A 1 28.36 20.77 9.94
N PHE A 2 27.57 21.60 9.26
CA PHE A 2 26.09 21.56 9.28
C PHE A 2 25.48 20.95 7.99
N LEU A 3 26.28 20.26 7.18
CA LEU A 3 25.87 19.70 5.88
C LEU A 3 25.60 18.19 5.90
N ALA A 4 25.52 17.56 7.09
CA ALA A 4 25.27 16.12 7.22
C ALA A 4 23.82 15.75 7.64
N LEU A 5 22.86 16.68 7.55
CA LEU A 5 21.46 16.43 7.98
C LEU A 5 20.44 16.30 6.84
N HIS A 6 20.86 16.33 5.57
CA HIS A 6 19.93 16.35 4.42
C HIS A 6 19.83 15.03 3.62
N HIS A 7 20.38 13.91 4.12
CA HIS A 7 20.33 12.62 3.38
C HIS A 7 20.12 11.38 4.27
N LEU A 8 19.26 11.46 5.30
CA LEU A 8 18.83 10.28 6.07
C LEU A 8 17.32 9.99 5.97
N SER A 9 16.69 10.27 4.83
CA SER A 9 15.25 10.01 4.61
C SER A 9 14.94 8.80 3.72
N CYS A 10 15.93 8.00 3.33
CA CYS A 10 15.73 6.85 2.43
C CYS A 10 16.20 5.52 3.06
N LEU A 11 15.80 5.26 4.30
CA LEU A 11 15.62 3.86 4.70
C LEU A 11 14.24 3.45 4.15
N PRO A 12 14.10 2.25 3.55
CA PRO A 12 12.78 1.76 3.16
C PRO A 12 11.85 1.87 4.37
N ARG A 13 10.63 2.38 4.15
CA ARG A 13 9.60 2.43 5.19
C ARG A 13 9.21 1.01 5.53
N GLU A 14 9.95 0.43 6.46
CA GLU A 14 9.66 -0.86 7.04
C GLU A 14 8.50 -0.72 8.02
N ILE A 15 7.69 -1.78 8.15
CA ILE A 15 6.62 -1.82 9.15
C ILE A 15 7.28 -2.06 10.52
N ILE A 16 7.45 -1.01 11.31
CA ILE A 16 8.04 -1.09 12.66
C ILE A 16 7.07 -1.83 13.60
N GLY A 17 7.55 -2.87 14.27
CA GLY A 17 6.76 -3.68 15.22
C GLY A 17 5.74 -4.61 14.56
N GLY A 18 5.74 -4.71 13.22
CA GLY A 18 4.93 -5.67 12.49
C GLY A 18 5.56 -7.07 12.46
N GLN A 19 4.76 -8.04 12.04
CA GLN A 19 5.25 -9.36 11.67
C GLN A 19 4.90 -9.61 10.20
N GLU A 20 5.89 -10.07 9.43
CA GLU A 20 5.65 -10.47 8.06
C GLU A 20 4.59 -11.57 8.00
N ALA A 21 3.57 -11.38 7.17
CA ALA A 21 2.54 -12.38 6.97
C ALA A 21 3.16 -13.59 6.25
N ARG A 22 2.87 -14.80 6.72
CA ARG A 22 3.25 -16.02 5.99
C ARG A 22 2.70 -15.94 4.56
N PRO A 23 3.50 -16.29 3.53
CA PRO A 23 3.04 -16.27 2.14
C PRO A 23 1.68 -16.97 1.99
N HIS A 24 0.76 -16.32 1.27
CA HIS A 24 -0.60 -16.82 1.01
C HIS A 24 -1.50 -17.04 2.24
N SER A 25 -1.07 -16.69 3.46
CA SER A 25 -1.90 -16.82 4.68
C SER A 25 -3.10 -15.87 4.74
N ARG A 26 -3.10 -14.83 3.89
CA ARG A 26 -4.19 -13.86 3.73
C ARG A 26 -4.68 -13.85 2.28
N PRO A 27 -5.29 -14.96 1.78
CA PRO A 27 -5.63 -15.11 0.37
C PRO A 27 -6.71 -14.13 -0.11
N TYR A 28 -7.43 -13.50 0.81
CA TYR A 28 -8.41 -12.45 0.53
C TYR A 28 -7.77 -11.07 0.32
N MET A 29 -6.49 -10.87 0.62
CA MET A 29 -5.84 -9.56 0.48
C MET A 29 -5.58 -9.24 -0.99
N ALA A 30 -6.06 -8.08 -1.44
CA ALA A 30 -5.87 -7.58 -2.79
C ALA A 30 -4.99 -6.33 -2.79
N TYR A 31 -4.10 -6.24 -3.78
CA TYR A 31 -3.30 -5.06 -4.05
C TYR A 31 -3.78 -4.41 -5.36
N MET A 32 -4.19 -3.15 -5.29
CA MET A 32 -4.88 -2.47 -6.39
C MET A 32 -4.07 -1.28 -6.87
N HIS A 33 -3.92 -1.18 -8.19
CA HIS A 33 -3.33 -0.04 -8.88
C HIS A 33 -4.41 0.72 -9.64
N PHE A 34 -4.58 2.00 -9.31
CA PHE A 34 -5.52 2.90 -9.98
C PHE A 34 -4.75 3.93 -10.80
N GLN A 35 -5.23 4.19 -12.02
CA GLN A 35 -4.78 5.34 -12.80
C GLN A 35 -5.65 6.54 -12.46
N SER A 36 -5.03 7.65 -12.11
CA SER A 36 -5.68 8.92 -11.84
C SER A 36 -5.03 10.02 -12.68
N ALA A 37 -5.72 11.15 -12.87
CA ALA A 37 -5.15 12.33 -13.52
C ALA A 37 -3.87 12.85 -12.80
N GLN A 38 -3.71 12.51 -11.52
CA GLN A 38 -2.57 12.86 -10.68
C GLN A 38 -1.44 11.80 -10.71
N GLY A 39 -1.58 10.76 -11.53
CA GLY A 39 -0.65 9.62 -11.59
C GLY A 39 -1.23 8.32 -11.05
N GLN A 40 -0.36 7.33 -10.82
CA GLN A 40 -0.76 6.04 -10.27
C GLN A 40 -0.97 6.12 -8.76
N LYS A 41 -2.10 5.59 -8.28
CA LYS A 41 -2.41 5.41 -6.86
C LYS A 41 -2.45 3.93 -6.54
N THR A 42 -1.99 3.58 -5.34
CA THR A 42 -2.03 2.22 -4.82
C THR A 42 -2.90 2.16 -3.58
N CYS A 43 -3.72 1.12 -3.47
CA CYS A 43 -4.52 0.82 -2.29
C CYS A 43 -4.56 -0.68 -2.01
N GLY A 44 -4.96 -1.03 -0.79
CA GLY A 44 -5.36 -2.39 -0.44
C GLY A 44 -6.85 -2.64 -0.67
N GLY A 45 -7.22 -3.91 -0.64
CA GLY A 45 -8.60 -4.36 -0.69
C GLY A 45 -8.78 -5.79 -0.16
N PHE A 46 -10.03 -6.23 -0.12
CA PHE A 46 -10.44 -7.56 0.37
C PHE A 46 -11.35 -8.24 -0.66
N LEU A 47 -11.00 -9.46 -1.09
CA LEU A 47 -11.85 -10.29 -1.93
C LEU A 47 -13.05 -10.79 -1.11
N VAL A 48 -14.23 -10.25 -1.37
CA VAL A 48 -15.47 -10.59 -0.63
C VAL A 48 -16.32 -11.62 -1.37
N ARG A 49 -16.15 -11.71 -2.69
CA ARG A 49 -16.69 -12.77 -3.58
C ARG A 49 -15.73 -12.99 -4.72
N LYS A 50 -15.91 -14.07 -5.48
CA LYS A 50 -15.02 -14.51 -6.58
C LYS A 50 -14.53 -13.38 -7.49
N ASP A 51 -15.40 -12.42 -7.80
CA ASP A 51 -15.10 -11.30 -8.72
C ASP A 51 -15.33 -9.92 -8.08
N PHE A 52 -15.39 -9.83 -6.75
CA PHE A 52 -15.67 -8.57 -6.05
C PHE A 52 -14.61 -8.29 -4.97
N VAL A 53 -13.89 -7.17 -5.14
CA VAL A 53 -12.96 -6.63 -4.15
C VAL A 53 -13.60 -5.41 -3.47
N MET A 54 -13.66 -5.44 -2.15
CA MET A 54 -14.04 -4.30 -1.31
C MET A 54 -12.79 -3.46 -1.00
N THR A 55 -12.89 -2.15 -1.18
CA THR A 55 -11.81 -1.18 -0.91
C THR A 55 -12.39 0.13 -0.38
N ALA A 56 -11.53 1.07 0.03
CA ALA A 56 -11.98 2.38 0.49
C ALA A 56 -12.48 3.23 -0.69
N ALA A 57 -13.58 3.96 -0.49
CA ALA A 57 -14.20 4.78 -1.54
C ALA A 57 -13.23 5.83 -2.14
N HIS A 58 -12.36 6.42 -1.30
CA HIS A 58 -11.39 7.44 -1.73
C HIS A 58 -10.26 6.90 -2.62
N CYS A 59 -10.16 5.57 -2.80
CA CYS A 59 -9.13 4.96 -3.66
C CYS A 59 -9.42 5.16 -5.14
N PHE A 60 -10.70 5.26 -5.54
CA PHE A 60 -11.10 5.37 -6.95
C PHE A 60 -11.37 6.81 -7.41
N GLY A 61 -11.60 7.74 -6.47
CA GLY A 61 -11.91 9.13 -6.78
C GLY A 61 -11.73 10.02 -5.56
N ARG A 62 -11.34 11.27 -5.80
CA ARG A 62 -11.64 12.34 -4.87
C ARG A 62 -13.07 12.78 -5.10
#